data_AF-A0A4Y2G406-F1
#
_entry.id   AF-A0A4Y2G406-F1
#
_cell.length_a   1.000
_cell.length_b   1.000
_cell.length_c   1.000
_cell.angle_alpha   90.00
_cell.angle_beta   90.00
_cell.angle_gamma   90.00
#
_symmetry.space_group_name_H-M   'P 1'
#
loop_
_entity.id
_entity.type
_entity.pdbx_description
1 polymer ?
#
loop_
_entity_poly.entity_id
_entity_poly.type
_entity_poly.pdbx_seq_one_letter_code
_entity_poly.pdbx_strand_id
1 'polypeptide(L)'
;MDIFNKLKTLCNSCVLHLQWISSHVNLKYNDIDDSLAKEGLGEPSRKDQRGPVFRTEPSSRVEFSNSSGTELRCSADGTPTPRLTWQTREGGNARDVAGLRYARSDGTLVFPPFARNDYRQDVHDSVYQCLAANTVGSIVSREVHVRGGKNLYLIFQMWR
;
A
#
# COMPACT_ATOMS: atom_id res chain seq x y z
N MET A 1 -53.23 -27.90 66.60
CA MET A 1 -52.90 -28.15 65.18
C MET A 1 -53.66 -27.13 64.33
N ASP A 2 -53.48 -25.84 64.61
CA ASP A 2 -52.31 -24.99 64.28
C ASP A 2 -52.51 -24.38 62.89
N ILE A 3 -53.22 -23.25 62.86
CA ILE A 3 -52.61 -21.91 62.90
C ILE A 3 -51.97 -21.63 61.54
N PHE A 4 -52.85 -21.36 60.57
CA PHE A 4 -53.17 -19.98 60.19
C PHE A 4 -51.99 -19.34 59.46
N ASN A 5 -51.96 -19.40 58.12
CA ASN A 5 -52.79 -18.54 57.26
C ASN A 5 -52.99 -17.15 57.88
N LYS A 6 -52.47 -16.12 57.20
CA LYS A 6 -53.11 -14.82 56.90
C LYS A 6 -52.00 -13.80 56.56
N LEU A 7 -52.06 -13.00 55.50
CA LEU A 7 -52.97 -12.92 54.34
C LEU A 7 -52.17 -12.32 53.17
N LYS A 8 -52.30 -12.89 51.96
CA LYS A 8 -52.30 -12.05 50.75
C LYS A 8 -53.62 -11.28 50.74
N THR A 9 -53.72 -10.14 51.41
CA THR A 9 -54.93 -9.31 51.34
C THR A 9 -54.59 -7.84 51.53
N LEU A 10 -54.68 -7.12 50.41
CA LEU A 10 -55.18 -5.74 50.29
C LEU A 10 -54.70 -4.74 51.34
N CYS A 11 -53.71 -3.92 50.98
CA CYS A 11 -53.74 -2.51 51.35
C CYS A 11 -53.80 -1.68 50.07
N ASN A 12 -55.03 -1.42 49.63
CA ASN A 12 -55.30 -0.41 48.62
C ASN A 12 -55.30 0.95 49.34
N SER A 13 -54.59 1.95 48.81
CA SER A 13 -54.34 3.27 49.41
C SER A 13 -53.64 3.31 50.78
N CYS A 14 -52.39 3.80 50.79
CA CYS A 14 -51.84 4.62 51.88
C CYS A 14 -50.61 5.38 51.35
N VAL A 15 -50.83 6.63 50.93
CA VAL A 15 -49.77 7.55 50.51
C VAL A 15 -49.06 8.09 51.75
N LEU A 16 -47.78 7.77 51.91
CA LEU A 16 -46.81 8.40 52.82
C LEU A 16 -45.42 7.93 52.34
N HIS A 17 -44.41 8.72 52.00
CA HIS A 17 -44.19 10.15 51.78
C HIS A 17 -42.74 10.21 51.26
N LEU A 18 -42.42 10.96 50.21
CA LEU A 18 -41.07 10.97 49.62
C LEU A 18 -40.05 11.61 50.56
N GLN A 19 -38.91 10.94 50.84
CA GLN A 19 -37.69 11.60 51.34
C GLN A 19 -36.39 10.80 51.10
N TRP A 20 -35.95 10.82 49.84
CA TRP A 20 -34.58 11.15 49.38
C TRP A 20 -33.33 10.63 50.14
N ILE A 21 -32.81 9.45 49.76
CA ILE A 21 -31.38 9.01 49.81
C ILE A 21 -31.20 7.92 48.72
N SER A 22 -30.13 7.76 47.93
CA SER A 22 -29.13 8.68 47.34
C SER A 22 -28.44 7.95 46.15
N SER A 23 -27.81 8.67 45.19
CA SER A 23 -27.53 8.20 43.83
C SER A 23 -26.17 7.50 43.57
N HIS A 24 -25.63 6.71 44.50
CA HIS A 24 -24.28 6.13 44.36
C HIS A 24 -24.17 4.64 44.68
N VAL A 25 -24.55 3.79 43.72
CA VAL A 25 -24.04 2.42 43.60
C VAL A 25 -22.95 2.42 42.52
N ASN A 26 -21.70 2.59 42.95
CA ASN A 26 -20.53 2.51 42.06
C ASN A 26 -20.18 1.04 41.82
N LEU A 27 -20.71 0.45 40.74
CA LEU A 27 -20.21 -0.83 40.23
C LEU A 27 -18.81 -0.62 39.63
N LYS A 28 -17.76 -0.96 40.39
CA LYS A 28 -16.40 -1.05 39.87
C LYS A 28 -16.32 -2.20 38.86
N TYR A 29 -16.46 -1.86 37.58
CA TYR A 29 -16.10 -2.76 36.49
C TYR A 29 -14.58 -2.70 36.29
N ASN A 30 -13.86 -3.60 36.97
CA ASN A 30 -12.41 -3.77 36.82
C ASN A 30 -12.14 -4.94 35.86
N ASP A 31 -12.22 -4.71 34.55
CA ASP A 31 -11.62 -5.63 33.57
C ASP A 31 -10.38 -4.95 32.96
N ILE A 32 -9.23 -5.35 33.47
CA ILE A 32 -7.92 -5.05 32.88
C ILE A 32 -7.65 -6.12 31.81
N ASP A 33 -7.93 -5.79 30.54
CA ASP A 33 -7.02 -6.12 29.44
C ASP A 33 -7.27 -5.24 28.21
N ASP A 34 -6.81 -3.98 28.28
CA ASP A 34 -6.44 -3.19 27.08
C ASP A 34 -4.90 -3.10 27.01
N SER A 35 -4.24 -4.24 27.24
CA SER A 35 -2.77 -4.37 27.29
C SER A 35 -2.20 -5.20 26.15
N LEU A 36 -3.00 -6.07 25.51
CA LEU A 36 -2.58 -6.92 24.38
C LEU A 36 -2.61 -6.23 22.99
N ALA A 37 -2.75 -4.91 22.92
CA ALA A 37 -2.73 -4.14 21.66
C ALA A 37 -1.47 -3.25 21.49
N LYS A 38 -0.37 -3.53 22.22
CA LYS A 38 0.93 -2.86 22.05
C LYS A 38 1.99 -3.83 21.54
N GLU A 39 2.83 -3.32 20.63
CA GLU A 39 3.83 -4.02 19.78
C GLU A 39 3.30 -4.49 18.41
N GLY A 40 2.84 -3.52 17.62
CA GLY A 40 2.63 -3.64 16.18
C GLY A 40 2.91 -2.29 15.52
N LEU A 41 3.61 -2.29 14.38
CA LEU A 41 3.85 -1.10 13.56
C LEU A 41 2.52 -0.36 13.35
N GLY A 42 2.44 0.93 13.67
CA GLY A 42 1.18 1.66 13.81
C GLY A 42 0.30 1.62 12.55
N GLU A 43 -0.60 0.63 12.48
CA GLU A 43 -1.47 0.42 11.33
C GLU A 43 -2.48 1.56 11.27
N PRO A 44 -2.57 2.32 10.15
CA PRO A 44 -3.49 3.45 10.05
C PRO A 44 -4.93 2.97 10.23
N SER A 45 -5.71 3.74 11.00
CA SER A 45 -7.10 3.41 11.26
C SER A 45 -7.85 3.23 9.94
N ARG A 46 -8.81 2.30 9.88
CA ARG A 46 -9.51 1.95 8.64
C ARG A 46 -10.28 3.12 7.99
N LYS A 47 -10.40 4.27 8.67
CA LYS A 47 -10.98 5.53 8.16
C LYS A 47 -9.95 6.45 7.48
N ASP A 48 -8.67 6.29 7.77
CA ASP A 48 -7.56 7.11 7.23
C ASP A 48 -6.86 6.43 6.04
N GLN A 49 -7.29 5.20 5.72
CA GLN A 49 -6.74 4.41 4.64
C GLN A 49 -7.11 4.99 3.26
N ARG A 50 -6.14 5.10 2.37
CA ARG A 50 -6.25 5.66 1.03
C ARG A 50 -5.53 4.76 0.02
N GLY A 51 -6.20 4.49 -1.10
CA GLY A 51 -5.60 3.75 -2.21
C GLY A 51 -4.36 4.47 -2.79
N PRO A 52 -3.51 3.74 -3.53
CA PRO A 52 -2.37 4.34 -4.20
C PRO A 52 -2.80 5.37 -5.24
N VAL A 53 -2.01 6.43 -5.39
CA VAL A 53 -2.13 7.45 -6.44
C VAL A 53 -0.73 7.78 -6.94
N PHE A 54 -0.49 7.76 -8.26
CA PHE A 54 0.83 8.12 -8.79
C PHE A 54 1.15 9.59 -8.55
N ARG A 55 2.33 9.83 -7.97
CA ARG A 55 2.96 11.14 -7.83
C ARG A 55 3.92 11.41 -8.99
N THR A 56 4.57 10.38 -9.50
CA THR A 56 5.41 10.45 -10.70
C THR A 56 5.25 9.17 -11.50
N GLU A 57 4.86 9.31 -12.77
CA GLU A 57 4.88 8.23 -13.75
C GLU A 57 6.06 8.40 -14.72
N PRO A 58 6.66 7.30 -15.20
CA PRO A 58 7.71 7.33 -16.22
C PRO A 58 7.21 7.88 -17.57
N SER A 59 8.10 8.38 -18.42
CA SER A 59 7.75 8.80 -19.79
C SER A 59 7.26 7.60 -20.63
N SER A 60 6.31 7.80 -21.55
CA SER A 60 5.73 6.70 -22.35
C SER A 60 6.70 6.06 -23.35
N ARG A 61 7.81 6.75 -23.67
CA ARG A 61 8.90 6.22 -24.51
C ARG A 61 10.23 6.69 -23.94
N VAL A 62 11.20 5.77 -23.86
CA VAL A 62 12.57 6.06 -23.40
C VAL A 62 13.54 5.37 -24.34
N GLU A 63 14.38 6.16 -25.00
CA GLU A 63 15.45 5.67 -25.87
C GLU A 63 16.81 6.02 -25.25
N PHE A 64 17.76 5.09 -25.23
CA PHE A 64 19.03 5.28 -24.55
C PHE A 64 20.20 4.55 -25.22
N SER A 65 21.41 5.06 -24.98
CA SER A 65 22.63 4.45 -25.52
C SER A 65 23.09 3.28 -24.64
N ASN A 66 23.59 2.20 -25.26
CA ASN A 66 24.17 1.09 -24.50
C ASN A 66 25.38 1.50 -23.64
N SER A 67 26.02 2.64 -23.94
CA SER A 67 27.10 3.24 -23.15
C SER A 67 26.63 4.10 -21.97
N SER A 68 25.40 4.60 -21.98
CA SER A 68 24.87 5.50 -20.93
C SER A 68 23.97 4.79 -19.93
N GLY A 69 23.24 3.75 -20.37
CA GLY A 69 22.11 3.24 -19.60
C GLY A 69 20.95 4.26 -19.54
N THR A 70 19.95 3.97 -18.70
CA THR A 70 18.84 4.87 -18.35
C THR A 70 18.16 4.44 -17.03
N GLU A 71 17.27 5.30 -16.50
CA GLU A 71 16.46 5.06 -15.31
C GLU A 71 14.99 5.41 -15.57
N LEU A 72 14.06 4.51 -15.23
CA LEU A 72 12.63 4.78 -15.22
C LEU A 72 12.18 5.02 -13.79
N ARG A 73 11.79 6.25 -13.46
CA ARG A 73 11.32 6.61 -12.11
C ARG A 73 9.81 6.48 -12.01
N CYS A 74 9.36 5.87 -10.92
CA CYS A 74 7.96 5.74 -10.54
C CYS A 74 7.84 6.10 -9.05
N SER A 75 6.81 6.86 -8.68
CA SER A 75 6.46 7.06 -7.26
C SER A 75 4.94 7.19 -7.10
N ALA A 76 4.43 6.68 -5.97
CA ALA A 76 3.01 6.75 -5.62
C ALA A 76 2.84 7.05 -4.13
N ASP A 77 1.87 7.90 -3.82
CA ASP A 77 1.44 8.22 -2.47
C ASP A 77 0.21 7.35 -2.10
N GLY A 78 0.04 7.03 -0.82
CA GLY A 78 -1.08 6.20 -0.34
C GLY A 78 -1.02 6.01 1.18
N THR A 79 -2.02 5.34 1.77
CA THR A 79 -2.03 5.05 3.22
C THR A 79 -2.71 3.69 3.47
N PRO A 80 -1.98 2.62 3.85
CA PRO A 80 -0.52 2.53 4.01
C PRO A 80 0.27 2.88 2.74
N THR A 81 1.55 3.23 2.89
CA THR A 81 2.44 3.56 1.77
C THR A 81 2.50 2.41 0.76
N PRO A 82 2.27 2.66 -0.55
CA PRO A 82 2.20 1.58 -1.52
C PRO A 82 3.58 1.00 -1.85
N ARG A 83 3.62 -0.32 -1.99
CA ARG A 83 4.77 -1.03 -2.55
C ARG A 83 4.78 -0.80 -4.06
N LEU A 84 5.95 -0.43 -4.58
CA LEU A 84 6.20 -0.29 -6.01
C LEU A 84 6.86 -1.57 -6.56
N THR A 85 6.36 -2.06 -7.69
CA THR A 85 6.96 -3.16 -8.46
C THR A 85 6.90 -2.84 -9.95
N TRP A 86 7.73 -3.51 -10.74
CA TRP A 86 7.73 -3.37 -12.19
C TRP A 86 7.27 -4.66 -12.86
N GLN A 87 6.45 -4.54 -13.90
CA GLN A 87 5.96 -5.63 -14.73
C GLN A 87 6.30 -5.36 -16.21
N THR A 88 6.42 -6.42 -16.99
CA THR A 88 6.41 -6.35 -18.46
C THR A 88 4.98 -6.35 -18.98
N ARG A 89 4.78 -6.02 -20.26
CA ARG A 89 3.48 -6.10 -20.98
C ARG A 89 2.78 -7.46 -20.85
N GLU A 90 3.52 -8.54 -20.70
CA GLU A 90 2.99 -9.90 -20.50
C GLU A 90 2.46 -10.12 -19.06
N GLY A 91 2.39 -9.08 -18.22
CA GLY A 91 1.97 -9.15 -16.81
C GLY A 91 2.99 -9.81 -15.87
N GLY A 92 4.12 -10.29 -16.40
CA GLY A 92 5.19 -10.90 -15.62
C GLY A 92 6.01 -9.86 -14.86
N ASN A 93 6.31 -10.13 -13.58
CA ASN A 93 7.23 -9.30 -12.79
C ASN A 93 8.58 -9.13 -13.53
N ALA A 94 9.01 -7.89 -13.72
CA ALA A 94 10.27 -7.52 -14.36
C ALA A 94 11.45 -7.77 -13.42
N ARG A 95 11.75 -9.05 -13.15
CA ARG A 95 12.84 -9.52 -12.28
C ARG A 95 14.19 -8.93 -12.68
N ASP A 96 15.10 -8.83 -11.72
CA ASP A 96 16.47 -8.39 -11.99
C ASP A 96 17.18 -9.34 -12.96
N VAL A 97 17.94 -8.75 -13.88
CA VAL A 97 18.79 -9.44 -14.86
C VAL A 97 20.20 -8.88 -14.68
N ALA A 98 21.11 -9.74 -14.23
CA ALA A 98 22.47 -9.34 -13.86
C ALA A 98 23.14 -8.49 -14.95
N GLY A 99 23.63 -7.31 -14.57
CA GLY A 99 24.27 -6.34 -15.47
C GLY A 99 23.34 -5.53 -16.39
N LEU A 100 22.08 -5.92 -16.57
CA LEU A 100 21.20 -5.38 -17.62
C LEU A 100 19.95 -4.65 -17.13
N ARG A 101 19.35 -5.13 -16.03
CA ARG A 101 18.16 -4.50 -15.44
C ARG A 101 18.06 -4.82 -13.96
N TYR A 102 17.75 -3.85 -13.12
CA TYR A 102 17.35 -4.12 -11.74
C TYR A 102 16.36 -3.08 -11.20
N ALA A 103 15.50 -3.49 -10.27
CA ALA A 103 14.58 -2.59 -9.58
C ALA A 103 15.19 -2.10 -8.25
N ARG A 104 15.18 -0.79 -8.02
CA ARG A 104 15.54 -0.18 -6.73
C ARG A 104 14.32 -0.07 -5.80
N SER A 105 14.59 -0.01 -4.49
CA SER A 105 13.56 0.15 -3.45
C SER A 105 12.84 1.51 -3.48
N ASP A 106 13.40 2.51 -4.16
CA ASP A 106 12.79 3.83 -4.38
C ASP A 106 11.73 3.84 -5.50
N GLY A 107 11.49 2.71 -6.16
CA GLY A 107 10.59 2.59 -7.31
C GLY A 107 11.25 2.76 -8.67
N THR A 108 12.56 3.01 -8.75
CA THR A 108 13.29 3.19 -10.01
C THR A 108 13.65 1.86 -10.66
N LEU A 109 13.30 1.66 -11.94
CA LEU A 109 13.83 0.56 -12.77
C LEU A 109 15.07 1.06 -13.51
N VAL A 110 16.20 0.40 -13.28
CA VAL A 110 17.51 0.82 -13.78
C VAL A 110 17.96 -0.09 -14.91
N PHE A 111 18.46 0.51 -15.99
CA PHE A 111 19.14 -0.16 -17.08
C PHE A 111 20.58 0.35 -17.14
N PRO A 112 21.58 -0.39 -16.62
CA PRO A 112 22.98 0.03 -16.67
C PRO A 112 23.52 0.14 -18.10
N PRO A 113 24.70 0.76 -18.29
CA PRO A 113 25.51 0.54 -19.48
C PRO A 113 25.82 -0.96 -19.68
N PHE A 114 25.76 -1.43 -20.92
CA PHE A 114 25.94 -2.84 -21.29
C PHE A 114 26.77 -3.00 -22.56
N ALA A 115 27.51 -4.10 -22.70
CA ALA A 115 28.28 -4.35 -23.91
C ALA A 115 27.35 -4.79 -25.06
N ARG A 116 27.76 -4.59 -26.31
CA ARG A 116 26.93 -4.91 -27.49
C ARG A 116 26.40 -6.37 -27.46
N ASN A 117 27.23 -7.30 -26.99
CA ASN A 117 26.92 -8.73 -26.97
C ASN A 117 25.91 -9.11 -25.86
N ASP A 118 25.76 -8.26 -24.84
CA ASP A 118 24.78 -8.46 -23.76
C ASP A 118 23.40 -7.86 -24.12
N TYR A 119 23.24 -7.38 -25.36
CA TYR A 119 21.94 -6.89 -25.84
C TYR A 119 20.89 -8.00 -25.80
N ARG A 120 19.83 -7.77 -25.02
CA ARG A 120 18.68 -8.64 -24.90
C ARG A 120 17.41 -7.91 -25.30
N GLN A 121 16.67 -8.44 -26.27
CA GLN A 121 15.42 -7.82 -26.74
C GLN A 121 14.36 -7.76 -25.62
N ASP A 122 14.22 -8.82 -24.83
CA ASP A 122 13.30 -8.91 -23.69
C ASP A 122 13.60 -7.90 -22.56
N VAL A 123 14.80 -7.31 -22.56
CA VAL A 123 15.21 -6.26 -21.63
C VAL A 123 15.18 -4.87 -22.29
N HIS A 124 15.80 -4.72 -23.46
CA HIS A 124 16.13 -3.43 -24.07
C HIS A 124 15.20 -2.96 -25.21
N ASP A 125 14.34 -3.80 -25.77
CA ASP A 125 13.28 -3.40 -26.72
C ASP A 125 11.95 -4.03 -26.26
N SER A 126 11.45 -3.49 -25.15
CA SER A 126 10.41 -4.10 -24.32
C SER A 126 9.51 -3.03 -23.69
N VAL A 127 8.33 -3.45 -23.25
CA VAL A 127 7.31 -2.56 -22.67
C VAL A 127 7.14 -2.85 -21.19
N TYR A 128 7.25 -1.81 -20.38
CA TYR A 128 7.21 -1.88 -18.92
C TYR A 128 6.07 -1.03 -18.35
N GLN A 129 5.56 -1.46 -17.20
CA GLN A 129 4.65 -0.67 -16.37
C GLN A 129 5.07 -0.75 -14.90
N CYS A 130 4.86 0.33 -14.17
CA CYS A 130 4.99 0.36 -12.72
C CYS A 130 3.64 0.01 -12.09
N LEU A 131 3.63 -0.92 -11.14
CA LEU A 131 2.49 -1.29 -10.33
C LEU A 131 2.71 -0.75 -8.92
N ALA A 132 1.76 0.04 -8.42
CA ALA A 132 1.74 0.54 -7.05
C ALA A 132 0.57 -0.11 -6.31
N ALA A 133 0.82 -0.77 -5.17
CA ALA A 133 -0.20 -1.49 -4.43
C ALA A 133 -0.07 -1.32 -2.90
N ASN A 134 -1.21 -1.16 -2.23
CA ASN A 134 -1.34 -1.26 -0.77
C ASN A 134 -2.57 -2.13 -0.40
N THR A 135 -2.93 -2.15 0.88
CA THR A 135 -4.07 -2.94 1.39
C THR A 135 -5.44 -2.46 0.91
N VAL A 136 -5.54 -1.24 0.37
CA VAL A 136 -6.79 -0.65 -0.15
C VAL A 136 -6.98 -0.96 -1.64
N GLY A 137 -5.89 -1.10 -2.40
CA GLY A 137 -5.95 -1.44 -3.82
C GLY A 137 -4.62 -1.31 -4.56
N SER A 138 -4.69 -1.47 -5.89
CA SER A 138 -3.55 -1.36 -6.79
C SER A 138 -3.87 -0.51 -8.02
N ILE A 139 -2.86 0.20 -8.51
CA ILE A 139 -2.90 0.94 -9.78
C ILE A 139 -1.68 0.58 -10.63
N VAL A 140 -1.80 0.73 -11.94
CA VAL A 140 -0.75 0.44 -12.92
C VAL A 140 -0.52 1.68 -13.78
N SER A 141 0.74 2.04 -14.01
CA SER A 141 1.12 3.21 -14.80
C SER A 141 0.80 3.03 -16.28
N ARG A 142 0.86 4.12 -17.03
CA ARG A 142 1.01 4.08 -18.49
C ARG A 142 2.19 3.18 -18.92
N GLU A 143 2.07 2.61 -20.11
CA GLU A 143 3.12 1.82 -20.74
C GLU A 143 4.36 2.67 -21.04
N VAL A 144 5.54 2.07 -20.84
CA VAL A 144 6.85 2.64 -21.18
C VAL A 144 7.49 1.78 -22.26
N HIS A 145 7.55 2.29 -23.48
CA HIS A 145 8.31 1.68 -24.57
C HIS A 145 9.80 2.00 -24.40
N VAL A 146 10.57 1.01 -23.95
CA VAL A 146 12.03 1.13 -23.73
C VAL A 146 12.76 0.67 -24.97
N ARG A 147 13.72 1.49 -25.47
CA ARG A 147 14.64 1.16 -26.56
C ARG A 147 16.09 1.51 -26.22
N GLY A 148 16.82 0.53 -25.70
CA GLY A 148 18.25 0.60 -25.45
C GLY A 148 19.07 0.05 -26.60
N GLY A 149 20.11 0.75 -27.04
CA GLY A 149 20.99 0.24 -28.08
C GLY A 149 22.04 1.24 -28.54
N LYS A 150 22.78 0.92 -29.60
CA LYS A 150 23.69 1.90 -30.20
C LYS A 150 22.89 2.77 -31.15
N ASN A 151 22.59 4.01 -30.76
CA ASN A 151 21.75 4.91 -31.54
C ASN A 151 22.43 5.28 -32.86
N LEU A 152 21.98 4.67 -33.97
CA LEU A 152 22.54 4.87 -35.31
C LEU A 152 22.42 6.33 -35.78
N TYR A 153 21.41 7.09 -35.33
CA TYR A 153 21.26 8.50 -35.68
C TYR A 153 22.43 9.37 -35.20
N LEU A 154 23.02 9.07 -34.05
CA LEU A 154 24.22 9.78 -33.57
C LEU A 154 25.44 9.44 -34.43
N ILE A 155 25.54 8.21 -34.94
CA ILE A 155 26.62 7.84 -35.87
C ILE A 155 26.47 8.62 -37.18
N PHE A 156 25.25 8.75 -37.72
CA PHE A 156 25.02 9.55 -38.94
C PHE A 156 25.18 11.06 -38.75
N GLN A 157 25.02 11.60 -37.53
CA GLN A 157 25.30 13.03 -37.26
C GLN A 157 26.78 13.33 -36.97
N MET A 158 27.59 12.34 -36.57
CA MET A 158 29.03 12.51 -36.38
C MET A 158 29.87 12.36 -37.67
N TRP A 159 29.25 11.96 -38.78
CA TRP A 159 29.88 11.83 -40.11
C TRP A 159 29.33 12.87 -41.10
N ARG A 160 29.11 14.10 -40.63
CA ARG A 160 28.55 15.20 -41.41
C ARG A 160 29.24 16.53 -41.10
#